data_AF-A0A0H3J9C5-F1
#
_entry.id   AF-A0A0H3J9C5-F1
#
_cell.length_a   1.000
_cell.length_b   1.000
_cell.length_c   1.000
_cell.angle_alpha   90.00
_cell.angle_beta   90.00
_cell.angle_gamma   90.00
#
_symmetry.space_group_name_H-M   'P 1'
#
loop_
_entity.id
_entity.type
_entity.pdbx_description
1 polymer ?
#
loop_
_entity_poly.entity_id
_entity_poly.type
_entity_poly.pdbx_seq_one_letter_code
_entity_poly.pdbx_strand_id
1 'polypeptide(L)'
;MKKKLIIIIAAIITISLTGCGTESNNTRKSTNQSINQESSVNDTNNDAIIKVIKNKTKAVNDGNINDYLSNFVKDTDTYNIEKEDKKDYFYNFKVKQEISDPQILNSSNSEAQVQYVVTTSKIKGPGFLDSKALYVDNFKRVGNDWKINNQDILKVEFKDDIYETIYTNIQALNEKDINKYMGTIDQSDNEAYNKFKDEQLDMFDKYDLHYNLEEADKYKDGSDKDTAVGFIQTILKRDNSDFKNNKTTGTIHLKKVNNQWKIFKIDIQKKEDIK
;
A
#
# COMPACT_ATOMS: atom_id res chain seq x y z
N MET A 1 -33.16 6.69 9.84
CA MET A 1 -31.83 7.20 9.46
C MET A 1 -30.97 6.02 9.04
N LYS A 2 -30.39 6.08 7.83
CA LYS A 2 -29.79 4.92 7.15
C LYS A 2 -28.48 4.51 7.84
N LYS A 3 -28.42 3.23 8.25
CA LYS A 3 -27.25 2.54 8.80
C LYS A 3 -26.13 2.55 7.74
N LYS A 4 -24.92 2.95 8.12
CA LYS A 4 -23.70 2.71 7.31
C LYS A 4 -22.98 1.53 7.95
N LEU A 5 -22.93 0.42 7.22
CA LEU A 5 -22.16 -0.76 7.55
C LEU A 5 -20.72 -0.46 7.11
N ILE A 6 -19.76 -0.43 8.03
CA ILE A 6 -18.34 -0.35 7.70
C ILE A 6 -17.88 -1.80 7.56
N ILE A 7 -17.65 -2.23 6.32
CA ILE A 7 -17.19 -3.59 6.01
C ILE A 7 -15.65 -3.58 6.06
N ILE A 8 -15.14 -4.39 6.98
CA ILE A 8 -13.73 -4.70 7.22
C ILE A 8 -13.38 -5.88 6.32
N ILE A 9 -12.32 -5.80 5.50
CA ILE A 9 -11.72 -7.00 4.90
C ILE A 9 -10.19 -6.92 4.92
N ALA A 10 -9.62 -7.96 5.50
CA ALA A 10 -8.21 -8.31 5.50
C ALA A 10 -7.77 -8.81 4.12
N ALA A 11 -6.65 -8.29 3.61
CA ALA A 11 -5.94 -8.93 2.53
C ALA A 11 -5.26 -10.20 3.08
N ILE A 12 -5.94 -11.34 2.97
CA ILE A 12 -5.37 -12.65 3.27
C ILE A 12 -4.53 -13.07 2.05
N ILE A 13 -3.22 -12.99 2.19
CA ILE A 13 -2.28 -13.54 1.19
C ILE A 13 -2.20 -15.06 1.41
N THR A 14 -3.01 -15.84 0.70
CA THR A 14 -2.80 -17.29 0.61
C THR A 14 -1.85 -17.62 -0.53
N ILE A 15 -0.59 -17.91 -0.21
CA ILE A 15 0.34 -18.53 -1.16
C ILE A 15 0.10 -20.05 -1.10
N SER A 16 -0.68 -20.60 -2.03
CA SER A 16 -0.71 -22.05 -2.23
C SER A 16 0.44 -22.47 -3.14
N LEU A 17 1.56 -22.88 -2.54
CA LEU A 17 2.60 -23.64 -3.23
C LEU A 17 2.19 -25.11 -3.29
N THR A 18 1.51 -25.51 -4.36
CA THR A 18 1.48 -26.92 -4.76
C THR A 18 2.52 -27.16 -5.84
N GLY A 19 3.71 -27.58 -5.39
CA GLY A 19 4.67 -28.26 -6.22
C GLY A 19 4.35 -29.75 -6.30
N CYS A 20 4.25 -30.28 -7.51
CA CYS A 20 4.60 -31.66 -7.80
C CYS A 20 5.29 -31.66 -9.16
N GLY A 21 6.58 -31.99 -9.13
CA GLY A 21 7.39 -32.17 -10.32
C GLY A 21 7.06 -33.48 -11.03
N THR A 22 7.40 -33.52 -12.31
CA THR A 22 7.81 -34.76 -12.96
C THR A 22 8.75 -34.41 -14.10
N GLU A 23 10.01 -34.82 -13.96
CA GLU A 23 11.01 -34.79 -15.01
C GLU A 23 10.62 -35.76 -16.14
N SER A 24 10.79 -35.34 -17.39
CA SER A 24 10.98 -36.26 -18.50
C SER A 24 11.80 -35.58 -19.59
N ASN A 25 13.05 -36.04 -19.72
CA ASN A 25 13.90 -35.80 -20.87
C ASN A 25 13.36 -36.57 -22.08
N ASN A 26 13.15 -35.91 -23.22
CA ASN A 26 13.51 -36.55 -24.49
C ASN A 26 13.77 -35.61 -25.66
N THR A 27 14.60 -36.14 -26.56
CA THR A 27 15.44 -35.45 -27.53
C THR A 27 14.70 -35.11 -28.84
N ARG A 28 15.11 -33.97 -29.43
CA ARG A 28 14.80 -33.39 -30.76
C ARG A 28 14.27 -34.35 -31.85
N LYS A 29 13.26 -33.86 -32.58
CA LYS A 29 13.27 -33.83 -34.06
C LYS A 29 12.59 -32.57 -34.59
N SER A 30 13.33 -31.86 -35.44
CA SER A 30 12.89 -30.70 -36.21
C SER A 30 11.92 -31.14 -37.31
N THR A 31 10.78 -30.46 -37.42
CA THR A 31 10.01 -30.39 -38.66
C THR A 31 9.39 -29.00 -38.73
N ASN A 32 9.88 -28.20 -39.68
CA ASN A 32 9.35 -26.89 -40.02
C ASN A 32 7.91 -27.04 -40.53
N GLN A 33 6.96 -26.42 -39.83
CA GLN A 33 5.69 -26.04 -40.43
C GLN A 33 5.14 -24.75 -39.79
N SER A 34 5.18 -23.69 -40.59
CA SER A 34 4.33 -22.49 -40.57
C SER A 34 4.08 -21.81 -39.21
N ILE A 35 4.99 -20.91 -38.85
CA ILE A 35 4.69 -19.76 -37.99
C ILE A 35 3.99 -18.73 -38.86
N ASN A 36 2.72 -18.43 -38.58
CA ASN A 36 2.13 -17.10 -38.75
C ASN A 36 0.71 -17.06 -38.16
N GLN A 37 0.44 -16.00 -37.38
CA GLN A 37 -0.85 -15.56 -36.80
C GLN A 37 -1.25 -16.08 -35.41
N GLU A 38 -0.45 -15.77 -34.38
CA GLU A 38 -0.95 -15.58 -32.99
C GLU A 38 -0.39 -14.31 -32.32
N SER A 39 0.63 -13.69 -32.90
CA SER A 39 1.39 -12.58 -32.30
C SER A 39 0.65 -11.24 -32.29
N SER A 40 -0.09 -10.88 -33.35
CA SER A 40 -0.72 -9.55 -33.44
C SER A 40 -1.92 -9.34 -32.50
N VAL A 41 -2.63 -10.41 -32.14
CA VAL A 41 -3.78 -10.36 -31.23
C VAL A 41 -3.33 -10.25 -29.78
N ASN A 42 -2.27 -10.98 -29.41
CA ASN A 42 -1.69 -10.91 -28.07
C ASN A 42 -1.08 -9.53 -27.78
N ASP A 43 -0.37 -8.94 -28.74
CA ASP A 43 0.21 -7.60 -28.57
C ASP A 43 -0.87 -6.51 -28.42
N THR A 44 -1.95 -6.58 -29.21
CA THR A 44 -3.07 -5.62 -29.12
C THR A 44 -3.83 -5.74 -27.79
N ASN A 45 -4.04 -6.97 -27.30
CA ASN A 45 -4.71 -7.21 -26.03
C ASN A 45 -3.85 -6.73 -24.85
N ASN A 46 -2.54 -6.98 -24.91
CA ASN A 46 -1.57 -6.51 -23.93
C ASN A 46 -1.55 -4.98 -23.87
N ASP A 47 -1.51 -4.31 -25.03
CA ASP A 47 -1.57 -2.84 -25.11
C ASP A 47 -2.85 -2.27 -24.48
N ALA A 48 -4.00 -2.93 -24.70
CA ALA A 48 -5.27 -2.53 -24.12
C ALA A 48 -5.26 -2.64 -22.58
N ILE A 49 -4.69 -3.71 -22.03
CA ILE A 49 -4.55 -3.89 -20.57
C ILE A 49 -3.61 -2.82 -19.99
N ILE A 50 -2.41 -2.64 -20.57
CA ILE A 50 -1.45 -1.64 -20.12
C ILE A 50 -2.01 -0.21 -20.23
N LYS A 51 -2.88 0.06 -21.21
CA LYS A 51 -3.57 1.34 -21.34
C LYS A 51 -4.45 1.66 -20.14
N VAL A 52 -5.07 0.66 -19.48
CA VAL A 52 -5.86 0.88 -18.26
C VAL A 52 -4.97 1.43 -17.14
N ILE A 53 -3.78 0.86 -16.95
CA ILE A 53 -2.81 1.32 -15.95
C ILE A 53 -2.36 2.75 -16.26
N LYS A 54 -2.02 3.03 -17.53
CA LYS A 54 -1.64 4.37 -17.99
C LYS A 54 -2.76 5.40 -17.76
N ASN A 55 -4.00 5.05 -18.05
CA ASN A 55 -5.16 5.92 -17.83
C ASN A 55 -5.37 6.18 -16.33
N LYS A 56 -5.26 5.15 -15.49
CA LYS A 56 -5.34 5.28 -14.02
C LYS A 56 -4.31 6.28 -13.49
N THR A 57 -3.05 6.14 -13.90
CA THR A 57 -1.96 7.06 -13.52
C THR A 57 -2.16 8.46 -14.07
N LYS A 58 -2.63 8.58 -15.32
CA LYS A 58 -2.95 9.89 -15.90
C LYS A 58 -4.04 10.60 -15.08
N ALA A 59 -5.08 9.88 -14.68
CA ALA A 59 -6.16 10.44 -13.88
C ALA A 59 -5.66 10.97 -12.52
N VAL A 60 -4.72 10.27 -11.87
CA VAL A 60 -4.05 10.78 -10.65
C VAL A 60 -3.29 12.08 -10.94
N ASN A 61 -2.50 12.12 -12.01
CA ASN A 61 -1.72 13.30 -12.39
C ASN A 61 -2.60 14.52 -12.73
N ASP A 62 -3.77 14.26 -13.32
CA ASP A 62 -4.75 15.27 -13.67
C ASP A 62 -5.62 15.69 -12.47
N GLY A 63 -5.59 14.94 -11.36
CA GLY A 63 -6.48 15.16 -10.22
C GLY A 63 -7.94 14.81 -10.49
N ASN A 64 -8.22 13.86 -11.40
CA ASN A 64 -9.57 13.45 -11.76
C ASN A 64 -9.94 12.08 -11.15
N ILE A 65 -10.62 12.10 -10.00
CA ILE A 65 -11.08 10.86 -9.31
C ILE A 65 -12.09 10.05 -10.14
N ASN A 66 -12.92 10.69 -10.97
CA ASN A 66 -13.91 9.97 -11.77
C ASN A 66 -13.23 9.17 -12.88
N ASP A 67 -12.24 9.76 -13.54
CA ASP A 67 -11.43 9.07 -14.54
C ASP A 67 -10.62 7.95 -13.89
N TYR A 68 -10.09 8.17 -12.67
CA TYR A 68 -9.39 7.15 -11.90
C TYR A 68 -10.29 5.93 -11.65
N LEU A 69 -11.46 6.15 -11.04
CA LEU A 69 -12.43 5.12 -10.70
C LEU A 69 -13.04 4.44 -11.92
N SER A 70 -13.04 5.10 -13.08
CA SER A 70 -13.51 4.49 -14.34
C SER A 70 -12.67 3.29 -14.78
N ASN A 71 -11.44 3.13 -14.28
CA ASN A 71 -10.56 2.01 -14.60
C ASN A 71 -10.87 0.74 -13.80
N PHE A 72 -11.74 0.82 -12.80
CA PHE A 72 -12.09 -0.31 -11.93
C PHE A 72 -13.44 -0.93 -12.32
N VAL A 73 -13.62 -2.21 -12.00
CA VAL A 73 -14.93 -2.88 -12.11
C VAL A 73 -15.86 -2.27 -11.06
N LYS A 74 -16.93 -1.61 -11.49
CA LYS A 74 -17.88 -0.92 -10.60
C LYS A 74 -18.50 -1.88 -9.57
N ASP A 75 -18.82 -1.32 -8.41
CA ASP A 75 -19.55 -1.97 -7.32
C ASP A 75 -18.87 -3.23 -6.73
N THR A 76 -17.59 -3.44 -7.03
CA THR A 76 -16.73 -4.42 -6.35
C THR A 76 -16.19 -3.84 -5.03
N ASP A 77 -15.73 -4.72 -4.13
CA ASP A 77 -15.11 -4.29 -2.87
C ASP A 77 -13.89 -3.38 -3.14
N THR A 78 -13.02 -3.75 -4.09
CA THR A 78 -11.88 -2.95 -4.52
C THR A 78 -12.30 -1.57 -5.03
N TYR A 79 -13.36 -1.48 -5.85
CA TYR A 79 -13.88 -0.19 -6.32
C TYR A 79 -14.36 0.68 -5.16
N ASN A 80 -15.09 0.11 -4.21
CA ASN A 80 -15.63 0.84 -3.07
C ASN A 80 -14.52 1.32 -2.13
N ILE A 81 -13.51 0.48 -1.88
CA ILE A 81 -12.31 0.85 -1.11
C ILE A 81 -11.59 2.01 -1.78
N GLU A 82 -11.22 1.86 -3.05
CA GLU A 82 -10.49 2.90 -3.79
C GLU A 82 -11.28 4.21 -3.90
N LYS A 83 -12.60 4.13 -4.01
CA LYS A 83 -13.48 5.32 -4.03
C LYS A 83 -13.45 6.09 -2.71
N GLU A 84 -13.43 5.41 -1.57
CA GLU A 84 -13.38 6.09 -0.28
C GLU A 84 -11.95 6.57 0.01
N ASP A 85 -10.94 5.71 -0.16
CA ASP A 85 -9.53 6.03 0.10
C ASP A 85 -9.03 7.19 -0.77
N LYS A 86 -9.44 7.25 -2.05
CA LYS A 86 -8.96 8.28 -2.97
C LYS A 86 -9.69 9.60 -2.87
N LYS A 87 -10.83 9.71 -2.18
CA LYS A 87 -11.51 11.01 -2.02
C LYS A 87 -10.62 12.02 -1.32
N ASP A 88 -10.15 11.67 -0.13
CA ASP A 88 -9.30 12.56 0.65
C ASP A 88 -7.93 12.73 -0.01
N TYR A 89 -7.45 11.68 -0.69
CA TYR A 89 -6.21 11.73 -1.44
C TYR A 89 -6.22 12.82 -2.52
N PHE A 90 -7.23 12.80 -3.40
CA PHE A 90 -7.35 13.77 -4.50
C PHE A 90 -7.73 15.17 -4.01
N TYR A 91 -8.37 15.28 -2.84
CA TYR A 91 -8.72 16.57 -2.24
C TYR A 91 -7.50 17.26 -1.62
N ASN A 92 -6.66 16.51 -0.90
CA ASN A 92 -5.57 17.08 -0.10
C ASN A 92 -4.21 17.09 -0.83
N PHE A 93 -4.00 16.18 -1.78
CA PHE A 93 -2.71 16.01 -2.44
C PHE A 93 -2.78 16.29 -3.93
N LYS A 94 -1.70 16.87 -4.43
CA LYS A 94 -1.36 16.86 -5.85
C LYS A 94 -0.02 16.16 -5.98
N VAL A 95 0.02 15.13 -6.80
CA VAL A 95 1.24 14.34 -7.03
C VAL A 95 1.52 14.20 -8.52
N LYS A 96 2.73 13.76 -8.83
CA LYS A 96 3.10 13.23 -10.13
C LYS A 96 3.37 11.74 -9.96
N GLN A 97 2.80 10.92 -10.84
CA GLN A 97 3.02 9.49 -10.92
C GLN A 97 3.61 9.12 -12.28
N GLU A 98 4.57 8.21 -12.25
CA GLU A 98 5.21 7.63 -13.43
C GLU A 98 5.20 6.11 -13.29
N ILE A 99 4.81 5.41 -14.36
CA ILE A 99 4.80 3.95 -14.41
C ILE A 99 6.10 3.47 -15.05
N SER A 100 6.70 2.42 -14.49
CA SER A 100 7.76 1.67 -15.14
C SER A 100 7.50 0.17 -15.09
N ASP A 101 8.20 -0.56 -15.95
CA ASP A 101 8.33 -2.02 -15.95
C ASP A 101 7.00 -2.80 -15.91
N PRO A 102 5.99 -2.48 -16.75
CA PRO A 102 4.79 -3.29 -16.83
C PRO A 102 5.11 -4.69 -17.35
N GLN A 103 4.73 -5.70 -16.59
CA GLN A 103 4.94 -7.12 -16.89
C GLN A 103 3.60 -7.85 -16.77
N ILE A 104 3.11 -8.39 -17.89
CA ILE A 104 1.92 -9.23 -17.89
C ILE A 104 2.34 -10.61 -17.40
N LEU A 105 1.87 -10.99 -16.22
CA LEU A 105 2.20 -12.26 -15.57
C LEU A 105 1.36 -13.41 -16.14
N ASN A 106 0.09 -13.15 -16.39
CA ASN A 106 -0.82 -14.04 -17.07
C ASN A 106 -1.86 -13.22 -17.86
N SER A 107 -2.39 -13.80 -18.93
CA SER A 107 -3.50 -13.22 -19.67
C SER A 107 -4.31 -14.28 -20.39
N SER A 108 -5.60 -14.00 -20.52
CA SER A 108 -6.58 -14.76 -21.28
C SER A 108 -7.51 -13.77 -22.02
N ASN A 109 -8.55 -14.28 -22.66
CA ASN A 109 -9.54 -13.45 -23.35
C ASN A 109 -10.43 -12.62 -22.40
N SER A 110 -10.48 -12.97 -21.11
CA SER A 110 -11.40 -12.37 -20.12
C SER A 110 -10.74 -11.90 -18.83
N GLU A 111 -9.53 -12.38 -18.53
CA GLU A 111 -8.79 -12.07 -17.29
C GLU A 111 -7.31 -11.86 -17.60
N ALA A 112 -6.64 -11.03 -16.81
CA ALA A 112 -5.19 -10.84 -16.89
C ALA A 112 -4.62 -10.39 -15.55
N GLN A 113 -3.32 -10.54 -15.37
CA GLN A 113 -2.59 -10.06 -14.21
C GLN A 113 -1.36 -9.29 -14.67
N VAL A 114 -1.16 -8.10 -14.12
CA VAL A 114 -0.03 -7.24 -14.48
C VAL A 114 0.68 -6.76 -13.25
N GLN A 115 2.00 -6.98 -13.21
CA GLN A 115 2.89 -6.37 -12.25
C GLN A 115 3.52 -5.11 -12.85
N TYR A 116 3.63 -4.04 -12.08
CA TYR A 116 4.27 -2.80 -12.54
C TYR A 116 4.70 -1.95 -11.35
N VAL A 117 5.56 -0.97 -11.63
CA VAL A 117 6.06 -0.04 -10.62
C VAL A 117 5.41 1.32 -10.85
N VAL A 118 4.98 1.97 -9.76
CA VAL A 118 4.59 3.39 -9.76
C VAL A 118 5.56 4.17 -8.89
N THR A 119 6.25 5.14 -9.50
CA THR A 119 6.97 6.18 -8.77
C THR A 119 6.04 7.36 -8.56
N THR A 120 5.84 7.80 -7.32
CA THR A 120 5.02 8.96 -6.97
C THR A 120 5.88 10.06 -6.36
N SER A 121 5.74 11.29 -6.83
CA SER A 121 6.41 12.48 -6.30
C SER A 121 5.40 13.52 -5.85
N LYS A 122 5.64 14.15 -4.69
CA LYS A 122 4.82 15.25 -4.19
C LYS A 122 4.92 16.47 -5.11
N ILE A 123 3.78 17.02 -5.53
CA ILE A 123 3.71 18.38 -6.09
C ILE A 123 3.19 19.35 -5.02
N LYS A 124 2.11 18.97 -4.32
CA LYS A 124 1.48 19.78 -3.26
C LYS A 124 0.74 18.88 -2.27
N GLY A 125 0.60 19.36 -1.04
CA GLY A 125 -0.16 18.72 0.02
C GLY A 125 0.72 18.45 1.23
N PRO A 126 0.14 18.32 2.44
CA PRO A 126 0.91 18.05 3.64
C PRO A 126 1.43 16.61 3.62
N GLY A 127 2.53 16.29 4.28
CA GLY A 127 2.95 14.92 4.60
C GLY A 127 3.06 13.87 3.49
N PHE A 128 2.89 14.21 2.21
CA PHE A 128 2.97 13.25 1.12
C PHE A 128 4.44 12.97 0.80
N LEU A 129 4.77 11.70 0.67
CA LEU A 129 6.13 11.20 0.58
C LEU A 129 6.42 10.66 -0.81
N ASP A 130 7.54 11.10 -1.36
CA ASP A 130 8.07 10.52 -2.58
C ASP A 130 8.32 9.04 -2.36
N SER A 131 7.69 8.21 -3.19
CA SER A 131 7.65 6.76 -3.00
C SER A 131 7.72 6.02 -4.32
N LYS A 132 8.13 4.76 -4.24
CA LYS A 132 8.09 3.79 -5.33
C LYS A 132 7.33 2.57 -4.83
N ALA A 133 6.29 2.16 -5.56
CA ALA A 133 5.46 1.03 -5.14
C ALA A 133 5.32 -0.01 -6.26
N LEU A 134 5.47 -1.28 -5.89
CA LEU A 134 5.28 -2.43 -6.76
C LEU A 134 3.83 -2.91 -6.63
N TYR A 135 3.09 -2.81 -7.72
CA TYR A 135 1.68 -3.21 -7.81
C TYR A 135 1.54 -4.53 -8.54
N VAL A 136 0.51 -5.28 -8.17
CA VAL A 136 -0.07 -6.35 -8.98
C VAL A 136 -1.56 -6.08 -9.15
N ASP A 137 -1.97 -5.77 -10.37
CA ASP A 137 -3.38 -5.56 -10.70
C ASP A 137 -3.92 -6.83 -11.38
N ASN A 138 -5.08 -7.28 -10.91
CA ASN A 138 -5.86 -8.34 -11.55
C ASN A 138 -6.99 -7.69 -12.36
N PHE A 139 -7.02 -7.98 -13.66
CA PHE A 139 -7.94 -7.39 -14.62
C PHE A 139 -9.04 -8.37 -15.00
N LYS A 140 -10.21 -7.81 -15.28
CA LYS A 140 -11.35 -8.52 -15.85
C LYS A 140 -11.92 -7.74 -17.03
N ARG A 141 -12.36 -8.48 -18.05
CA ARG A 141 -13.04 -7.89 -19.20
C ARG A 141 -14.51 -7.62 -18.87
N VAL A 142 -14.94 -6.38 -19.06
CA VAL A 142 -16.31 -5.92 -18.85
C VAL A 142 -16.83 -5.36 -20.17
N GLY A 143 -17.65 -6.15 -20.87
CA GLY A 143 -18.00 -5.87 -22.26
C GLY A 143 -16.77 -5.92 -23.15
N ASN A 144 -16.48 -4.81 -23.84
CA ASN A 144 -15.29 -4.71 -24.71
C ASN A 144 -14.06 -4.11 -24.00
N ASP A 145 -14.22 -3.66 -22.76
CA ASP A 145 -13.18 -2.94 -22.03
C ASP A 145 -12.49 -3.82 -20.99
N TRP A 146 -11.20 -3.56 -20.75
CA TRP A 146 -10.49 -4.07 -19.58
C TRP A 146 -10.69 -3.15 -18.39
N LYS A 147 -10.87 -3.74 -17.20
CA LYS A 147 -11.00 -3.04 -15.93
C LYS A 147 -10.22 -3.77 -14.84
N ILE A 148 -9.73 -3.02 -13.86
CA ILE A 148 -9.08 -3.56 -12.65
C ILE A 148 -10.18 -4.13 -11.76
N ASN A 149 -10.08 -5.42 -11.48
CA ASN A 149 -10.97 -6.15 -10.59
C ASN A 149 -10.42 -6.19 -9.15
N ASN A 150 -9.12 -6.41 -9.00
CA ASN A 150 -8.40 -6.33 -7.73
C ASN A 150 -7.04 -5.65 -7.92
N GLN A 151 -6.49 -5.05 -6.86
CA GLN A 151 -5.19 -4.40 -6.86
C GLN A 151 -4.49 -4.68 -5.54
N ASP A 152 -3.26 -5.18 -5.64
CA ASP A 152 -2.39 -5.48 -4.50
C ASP A 152 -1.12 -4.63 -4.58
N ILE A 153 -0.66 -4.13 -3.44
CA ILE A 153 0.64 -3.45 -3.32
C ILE A 153 1.59 -4.42 -2.63
N LEU A 154 2.57 -4.93 -3.36
CA LEU A 154 3.53 -5.91 -2.85
C LEU A 154 4.67 -5.25 -2.06
N LYS A 155 5.05 -4.04 -2.44
CA LYS A 155 6.15 -3.31 -1.82
C LYS A 155 5.95 -1.81 -1.96
N VAL A 156 6.31 -1.05 -0.94
CA VAL A 156 6.48 0.41 -0.97
C VAL A 156 7.90 0.71 -0.51
N GLU A 157 8.56 1.64 -1.18
CA GLU A 157 9.86 2.18 -0.81
C GLU A 157 9.75 3.70 -0.76
N PHE A 158 10.23 4.33 0.31
CA PHE A 158 10.30 5.79 0.42
C PHE A 158 11.68 6.32 0.07
N LYS A 159 11.72 7.54 -0.48
CA LYS A 159 12.99 8.20 -0.82
C LYS A 159 13.82 8.55 0.42
N ASP A 160 13.18 8.80 1.55
CA ASP A 160 13.81 9.15 2.82
C ASP A 160 13.53 8.03 3.85
N ASP A 161 14.62 7.47 4.40
CA ASP A 161 14.66 6.29 5.27
C ASP A 161 13.99 6.52 6.64
N ILE A 162 13.79 7.78 7.03
CA ILE A 162 12.98 8.17 8.18
C ILE A 162 11.55 7.64 8.00
N TYR A 163 10.98 7.84 6.81
CA TYR A 163 9.59 7.47 6.56
C TYR A 163 9.41 5.98 6.33
N GLU A 164 10.42 5.30 5.81
CA GLU A 164 10.44 3.83 5.76
C GLU A 164 10.28 3.25 7.19
N THR A 165 10.95 3.85 8.18
CA THR A 165 10.85 3.44 9.58
C THR A 165 9.44 3.68 10.14
N ILE A 166 8.85 4.84 9.88
CA ILE A 166 7.49 5.17 10.33
C ILE A 166 6.45 4.28 9.65
N TYR A 167 6.58 4.06 8.35
CA TYR A 167 5.68 3.19 7.59
C TYR A 167 5.77 1.74 8.07
N THR A 168 6.99 1.23 8.27
CA THR A 168 7.22 -0.11 8.86
C THR A 168 6.56 -0.24 10.23
N ASN A 169 6.63 0.82 11.06
CA ASN A 169 5.99 0.83 12.37
C ASN A 169 4.45 0.70 12.26
N ILE A 170 3.82 1.49 11.38
CA ILE A 170 2.37 1.43 11.13
C ILE A 170 1.95 0.07 10.54
N GLN A 171 2.73 -0.50 9.63
CA GLN A 171 2.47 -1.85 9.12
C GLN A 171 2.54 -2.90 10.23
N ALA A 172 3.57 -2.84 11.08
CA ALA A 172 3.70 -3.77 12.20
C ALA A 172 2.51 -3.69 13.18
N LEU A 173 1.98 -2.48 13.42
CA LEU A 173 0.77 -2.27 14.22
C LEU A 173 -0.46 -2.94 13.59
N ASN A 174 -0.65 -2.78 12.29
CA ASN A 174 -1.75 -3.40 11.56
C ASN A 174 -1.64 -4.93 11.44
N GLU A 175 -0.41 -5.45 11.40
CA GLU A 175 -0.10 -6.88 11.33
C GLU A 175 -0.05 -7.56 12.73
N LYS A 176 -0.14 -6.77 13.80
CA LYS A 176 0.15 -7.19 15.18
C LYS A 176 1.51 -7.90 15.33
N ASP A 177 2.50 -7.49 14.54
CA ASP A 177 3.85 -8.06 14.56
C ASP A 177 4.74 -7.29 15.53
N ILE A 178 4.87 -7.80 16.76
CA ILE A 178 5.68 -7.17 17.79
C ILE A 178 7.18 -7.14 17.43
N ASN A 179 7.68 -8.11 16.67
CA ASN A 179 9.10 -8.14 16.31
C ASN A 179 9.40 -7.07 15.27
N LYS A 180 8.54 -6.92 14.26
CA LYS A 180 8.64 -5.85 13.27
C LYS A 180 8.46 -4.47 13.92
N TYR A 181 7.50 -4.34 14.85
CA TYR A 181 7.26 -3.10 15.60
C TYR A 181 8.50 -2.71 16.41
N MET A 182 8.99 -3.61 17.26
CA MET A 182 10.17 -3.35 18.10
C MET A 182 11.45 -3.19 17.27
N GLY A 183 11.50 -3.76 16.06
CA GLY A 183 12.55 -3.50 15.08
C GLY A 183 12.65 -2.03 14.66
N THR A 184 11.60 -1.23 14.83
CA THR A 184 11.60 0.22 14.57
C THR A 184 11.91 1.08 15.80
N ILE A 185 11.95 0.49 16.99
CA ILE A 185 12.17 1.19 18.26
C ILE A 185 13.66 1.20 18.62
N ASP A 186 14.11 2.29 19.23
CA ASP A 186 15.48 2.39 19.74
C ASP A 186 15.70 1.49 20.96
N GLN A 187 16.65 0.58 20.85
CA GLN A 187 17.03 -0.37 21.89
C GLN A 187 18.17 0.14 22.80
N SER A 188 18.65 1.38 22.62
CA SER A 188 19.76 1.89 23.44
C SER A 188 19.37 2.18 24.90
N ASP A 189 18.08 2.40 25.16
CA ASP A 189 17.51 2.51 26.50
C ASP A 189 16.62 1.28 26.75
N ASN A 190 17.12 0.32 27.53
CA ASN A 190 16.41 -0.93 27.80
C ASN A 190 15.09 -0.71 28.56
N GLU A 191 15.00 0.29 29.43
CA GLU A 191 13.78 0.54 30.19
C GLU A 191 12.69 1.09 29.27
N ALA A 192 13.04 2.12 28.48
CA ALA A 192 12.11 2.70 27.51
C ALA A 192 11.71 1.68 26.43
N TYR A 193 12.66 0.87 25.93
CA TYR A 193 12.41 -0.17 24.93
C TYR A 193 11.43 -1.24 25.44
N ASN A 194 11.66 -1.76 26.66
CA ASN A 194 10.77 -2.77 27.23
C ASN A 194 9.37 -2.19 27.52
N LYS A 195 9.31 -0.92 27.94
CA LYS A 195 8.02 -0.23 28.12
C LYS A 195 7.23 -0.14 26.82
N PHE A 196 7.86 0.26 25.70
CA PHE A 196 7.22 0.24 24.38
C PHE A 196 6.66 -1.14 24.03
N LYS A 197 7.45 -2.19 24.28
CA LYS A 197 7.05 -3.57 23.99
C LYS A 197 5.83 -3.99 24.80
N ASP A 198 5.86 -3.77 26.11
CA ASP A 198 4.82 -4.22 27.02
C ASP A 198 3.50 -3.47 26.79
N GLU A 199 3.56 -2.14 26.60
CA GLU A 199 2.39 -1.33 26.26
C GLU A 199 1.78 -1.77 24.92
N GLN A 200 2.61 -2.11 23.92
CA GLN A 200 2.11 -2.53 22.62
C GLN A 200 1.54 -3.95 22.63
N LEU A 201 2.10 -4.87 23.42
CA LEU A 201 1.54 -6.20 23.62
C LEU A 201 0.17 -6.14 24.29
N ASP A 202 0.01 -5.31 25.33
CA ASP A 202 -1.30 -5.08 25.97
C ASP A 202 -2.33 -4.56 24.96
N MET A 203 -1.94 -3.62 24.10
CA MET A 203 -2.79 -3.11 23.02
C MET A 203 -3.18 -4.20 22.00
N PHE A 204 -2.26 -5.08 21.62
CA PHE A 204 -2.52 -6.18 20.68
C PHE A 204 -3.43 -7.26 21.27
N ASP A 205 -3.29 -7.55 22.56
CA ASP A 205 -4.11 -8.51 23.29
C ASP A 205 -5.53 -7.98 23.51
N LYS A 206 -5.66 -6.68 23.80
CA LYS A 206 -6.95 -6.07 24.18
C LYS A 206 -7.82 -5.69 22.99
N TYR A 207 -7.23 -5.29 21.85
CA TYR A 207 -7.97 -4.68 20.76
C TYR A 207 -7.56 -5.21 19.39
N ASP A 208 -8.53 -5.33 18.48
CA ASP A 208 -8.29 -5.40 17.04
C ASP A 208 -8.43 -4.01 16.41
N LEU A 209 -7.29 -3.40 16.03
CA LEU A 209 -7.21 -2.01 15.59
C LEU A 209 -6.61 -1.92 14.19
N HIS A 210 -7.05 -0.91 13.46
CA HIS A 210 -6.50 -0.50 12.19
C HIS A 210 -5.93 0.91 12.30
N TYR A 211 -4.67 1.05 11.89
CA TYR A 211 -3.92 2.29 11.92
C TYR A 211 -3.75 2.81 10.49
N ASN A 212 -4.15 4.05 10.25
CA ASN A 212 -3.94 4.76 9.00
C ASN A 212 -3.13 6.02 9.25
N LEU A 213 -1.95 6.12 8.63
CA LEU A 213 -1.12 7.33 8.67
C LEU A 213 -1.61 8.30 7.59
N GLU A 214 -2.23 9.41 8.01
CA GLU A 214 -2.77 10.43 7.11
C GLU A 214 -1.69 11.43 6.67
N GLU A 215 -0.81 11.79 7.60
CA GLU A 215 0.21 12.82 7.41
C GLU A 215 1.48 12.46 8.18
N ALA A 216 2.63 12.72 7.57
CA ALA A 216 3.94 12.67 8.21
C ALA A 216 4.87 13.73 7.62
N ASP A 217 5.23 14.75 8.40
CA ASP A 217 6.10 15.83 7.98
C ASP A 217 7.31 15.96 8.91
N LYS A 218 8.50 15.76 8.34
CA LYS A 218 9.78 15.98 9.04
C LYS A 218 9.97 17.46 9.39
N TYR A 219 10.32 17.73 10.64
CA TYR A 219 10.70 19.08 11.07
C TYR A 219 12.00 19.53 10.40
N LYS A 220 12.05 20.79 9.96
CA LYS A 220 13.18 21.35 9.18
C LYS A 220 14.50 21.40 9.93
N ASP A 221 14.47 21.40 11.25
CA ASP A 221 15.65 21.60 12.11
C ASP A 221 16.34 20.28 12.51
N GLY A 222 16.00 19.16 11.87
CA GLY A 222 16.65 17.87 12.12
C GLY A 222 18.11 17.81 11.65
N SER A 223 18.90 16.99 12.32
CA SER A 223 20.27 16.62 11.91
C SER A 223 20.29 15.29 11.14
N ASP A 224 21.46 14.87 10.66
CA ASP A 224 21.65 13.53 10.08
C ASP A 224 21.66 12.41 11.14
N LYS A 225 21.59 12.77 12.43
CA LYS A 225 21.66 11.85 13.58
C LYS A 225 20.35 11.75 14.35
N ASP A 226 19.56 12.82 14.36
CA ASP A 226 18.30 12.91 15.08
C ASP A 226 17.33 13.85 14.36
N THR A 227 16.05 13.54 14.44
CA THR A 227 15.01 14.35 13.83
C THR A 227 13.68 14.11 14.53
N ALA A 228 12.69 14.90 14.13
CA ALA A 228 11.31 14.73 14.55
C ALA A 228 10.41 14.73 13.31
N VAL A 229 9.32 13.98 13.38
CA VAL A 229 8.28 13.95 12.36
C VAL A 229 6.94 14.22 13.03
N GLY A 230 6.29 15.31 12.64
CA GLY A 230 4.89 15.56 12.99
C GLY A 230 4.01 14.59 12.24
N PHE A 231 3.00 14.01 12.90
CA PHE A 231 2.11 13.04 12.26
C PHE A 231 0.65 13.28 12.61
N ILE A 232 -0.21 12.82 11.71
CA ILE A 232 -1.64 12.63 11.93
C ILE A 232 -1.96 11.19 11.56
N GLN A 233 -2.59 10.46 12.47
CA GLN A 233 -3.07 9.10 12.22
C GLN A 233 -4.51 8.92 12.66
N THR A 234 -5.23 8.06 11.97
CA THR A 234 -6.55 7.58 12.39
C THR A 234 -6.43 6.13 12.87
N ILE A 235 -7.06 5.83 14.00
CA ILE A 235 -7.11 4.50 14.60
C ILE A 235 -8.58 4.08 14.67
N LEU A 236 -8.93 3.02 13.96
CA LEU A 236 -10.28 2.46 13.91
C LEU A 236 -10.28 1.09 14.58
N LYS A 237 -11.26 0.82 15.45
CA LYS A 237 -11.47 -0.56 15.92
C LYS A 237 -12.13 -1.40 14.84
N ARG A 238 -11.78 -2.68 14.82
CA ARG A 238 -12.34 -3.71 13.95
C ARG A 238 -13.18 -4.74 14.71
N ASP A 239 -13.18 -4.64 16.03
CA ASP A 239 -13.93 -5.49 16.94
C ASP A 239 -15.07 -4.71 17.64
N ASN A 240 -15.72 -5.38 18.60
CA ASN A 240 -16.76 -4.80 19.44
C ASN A 240 -16.21 -4.28 20.78
N SER A 241 -14.91 -3.96 20.87
CA SER A 241 -14.28 -3.47 22.10
C SER A 241 -14.79 -2.09 22.53
N ASP A 242 -14.40 -1.67 23.74
CA ASP A 242 -14.64 -0.33 24.27
C ASP A 242 -13.70 0.74 23.66
N PHE A 243 -12.79 0.37 22.76
CA PHE A 243 -11.94 1.32 22.07
C PHE A 243 -12.78 2.35 21.31
N LYS A 244 -12.37 3.61 21.40
CA LYS A 244 -12.97 4.69 20.64
C LYS A 244 -12.12 4.97 19.41
N ASN A 245 -12.76 4.87 18.23
CA ASN A 245 -12.16 5.35 17.00
C ASN A 245 -11.65 6.77 17.24
N ASN A 246 -10.43 7.05 16.86
CA ASN A 246 -9.86 8.37 17.12
C ASN A 246 -8.90 8.80 16.02
N LYS A 247 -8.76 10.11 15.91
CA LYS A 247 -7.71 10.78 15.18
C LYS A 247 -6.69 11.31 16.17
N THR A 248 -5.43 10.97 15.96
CA THR A 248 -4.32 11.31 16.85
C THR A 248 -3.32 12.17 16.09
N THR A 249 -2.95 13.31 16.69
CA THR A 249 -1.88 14.19 16.22
C THR A 249 -0.74 14.16 17.23
N GLY A 250 0.49 14.06 16.74
CA GLY A 250 1.65 14.00 17.62
C GLY A 250 2.97 14.22 16.89
N THR A 251 4.05 13.90 17.60
CA THR A 251 5.42 13.96 17.11
C THR A 251 6.13 12.64 17.39
N ILE A 252 6.71 12.04 16.36
CA ILE A 252 7.63 10.91 16.48
C ILE A 252 9.04 11.47 16.50
N HIS A 253 9.83 11.14 17.52
CA HIS A 253 11.24 11.48 17.59
C HIS A 253 12.08 10.29 17.19
N LEU A 254 12.97 10.51 16.22
CA LEU A 254 13.83 9.47 15.67
C LEU A 254 15.29 9.83 15.84
N LYS A 255 16.13 8.82 16.02
CA LYS A 255 17.58 8.95 15.94
C LYS A 255 18.19 7.79 15.16
N LYS A 256 19.39 8.01 14.62
CA LYS A 256 20.08 7.00 13.83
C LYS A 256 20.91 6.10 14.74
N VAL A 257 20.62 4.81 14.72
CA VAL A 257 21.34 3.75 15.46
C VAL A 257 21.78 2.70 14.45
N ASN A 258 23.09 2.41 14.38
CA ASN A 258 23.67 1.49 13.39
C ASN A 258 23.24 1.80 11.94
N ASN A 259 23.25 3.10 11.60
CA ASN A 259 22.81 3.63 10.29
C ASN A 259 21.34 3.33 9.94
N GLN A 260 20.49 3.00 10.91
CA GLN A 260 19.04 2.86 10.75
C GLN A 260 18.34 3.89 11.63
N TRP A 261 17.27 4.53 11.13
CA TRP A 261 16.43 5.35 11.97
C TRP A 261 15.63 4.48 12.93
N LYS A 262 15.52 4.94 14.18
CA LYS A 262 14.78 4.29 15.25
C LYS A 262 13.96 5.32 16.02
N ILE A 263 12.72 4.95 16.33
CA ILE A 263 11.81 5.74 17.15
C ILE A 263 12.25 5.58 18.61
N PHE A 264 12.55 6.68 19.30
CA PHE A 264 12.90 6.64 20.73
C PHE A 264 11.86 7.33 21.61
N LYS A 265 10.95 8.11 21.02
CA LYS A 265 9.89 8.82 21.73
C LYS A 265 8.73 9.13 20.81
N ILE A 266 7.50 9.06 21.34
CA ILE A 266 6.29 9.52 20.67
C ILE A 266 5.57 10.46 21.65
N ASP A 267 5.40 11.72 21.24
CA ASP A 267 4.66 12.72 22.00
C ASP A 267 3.27 12.92 21.38
N ILE A 268 2.22 12.50 22.10
CA ILE A 268 0.84 12.74 21.66
C ILE A 268 0.42 14.14 22.06
N GLN A 269 0.05 14.96 21.06
CA GLN A 269 -0.39 16.34 21.27
C GLN A 269 -1.90 16.44 21.36
N LYS A 270 -2.62 15.69 20.53
CA LYS A 270 -4.07 15.73 20.44
C LYS A 270 -4.64 14.35 20.11
N LYS A 271 -5.76 14.02 20.73
CA LYS A 271 -6.57 12.83 20.42
C LYS A 271 -8.03 13.23 20.35
N GLU A 272 -8.68 12.91 19.24
CA GLU A 272 -10.07 13.28 18.95
C GLU A 272 -10.89 12.04 18.65
N ASP A 273 -11.97 11.81 19.39
CA ASP A 273 -12.91 10.73 19.07
C ASP A 273 -13.55 10.99 17.70
N ILE A 274 -13.54 9.99 16.82
CA ILE A 274 -14.20 10.02 15.52
C ILE A 274 -15.27 8.92 15.45
N LYS A 275 -16.20 9.04 14.51
CA LYS A 275 -17.30 8.08 14.34
C LYS A 275 -16.86 6.90 13.50
#